data_AF-A0A9E5VW74-F1
#
_entry.id   AF-A0A9E5VW74-F1
#
_cell.length_a   1.000
_cell.length_b   1.000
_cell.length_c   1.000
_cell.angle_alpha   90.00
_cell.angle_beta   90.00
_cell.angle_gamma   90.00
#
_symmetry.space_group_name_H-M   'P 1'
#
loop_
_entity.id
_entity.type
_entity.pdbx_description
1 polymer ?
#
loop_
_entity_poly.entity_id
_entity_poly.type
_entity_poly.pdbx_seq_one_letter_code
_entity_poly.pdbx_strand_id
1 'polypeptide(L)' 'MTSDQDQDLTAPEGIREFLLALLACPACRQPVEQGDGMLRCRGCGRAFPIRDGVPVMLVEEPATAPDGPSGSPPSP' A
#
# COMPACT_ATOMS: atom_id res chain seq x y z
N MET A 1 7.27 24.99 18.05
CA MET A 1 5.84 24.87 17.68
C MET A 1 5.66 24.35 16.25
N THR A 2 6.54 23.44 15.77
CA THR A 2 6.41 22.79 14.45
C THR A 2 6.77 21.31 14.62
N SER A 3 5.85 20.54 15.20
CA SER A 3 6.04 19.09 15.39
C SER A 3 4.74 18.29 15.24
N ASP A 4 3.68 18.88 14.67
CA ASP A 4 2.34 18.28 14.65
C ASP A 4 1.73 18.32 13.23
N GLN A 5 2.46 17.83 12.23
CA GLN A 5 1.90 17.61 10.87
C GLN A 5 2.20 16.20 10.33
N ASP A 6 2.83 15.35 11.14
CA ASP A 6 3.07 13.92 10.87
C ASP A 6 2.17 13.04 11.75
N GLN A 7 0.93 13.46 12.00
CA GLN A 7 -0.04 12.68 12.80
C GLN A 7 -1.37 12.45 12.07
N ASP A 8 -1.52 12.98 10.84
CA ASP A 8 -2.68 12.73 9.96
C ASP A 8 -2.45 11.57 8.96
N LEU A 9 -1.31 10.87 9.04
CA LEU A 9 -1.03 9.70 8.20
C LEU A 9 -1.22 8.36 8.94
N THR A 10 -1.39 8.38 10.26
CA THR A 10 -1.82 7.21 11.05
C THR A 10 -3.35 7.14 11.06
N ALA A 11 -3.94 6.81 9.91
CA ALA A 11 -5.39 6.62 9.80
C ALA A 11 -5.84 5.29 10.46
N PRO A 12 -7.00 5.26 11.12
CA PRO A 12 -7.57 4.07 11.75
C PRO A 12 -8.05 3.08 10.68
N GLU A 13 -7.49 1.87 10.65
CA GLU A 13 -8.05 0.63 10.06
C GLU A 13 -8.72 0.68 8.65
N GLY A 14 -8.43 1.70 7.82
CA GLY A 14 -9.09 1.89 6.52
C GLY A 14 -8.44 2.97 5.64
N ILE A 15 -8.68 2.92 4.32
CA ILE A 15 -8.18 3.92 3.37
C ILE A 15 -9.25 4.99 3.22
N ARG A 16 -8.88 6.27 3.31
CA ARG A 16 -9.85 7.38 3.17
C ARG A 16 -10.57 7.29 1.83
N GLU A 17 -11.88 7.56 1.81
CA GLU A 17 -12.73 7.45 0.61
C GLU A 17 -12.22 8.27 -0.59
N PHE A 18 -11.68 9.46 -0.33
CA PHE A 18 -11.07 10.29 -1.39
C PHE A 18 -9.81 9.67 -2.00
N LEU A 19 -8.99 8.97 -1.19
CA LEU A 19 -7.82 8.23 -1.69
C LEU A 19 -8.28 7.03 -2.52
N LEU A 20 -9.34 6.32 -2.11
CA LEU A 20 -9.92 5.21 -2.87
C LEU A 20 -10.38 5.63 -4.27
N ALA A 21 -10.93 6.85 -4.42
CA ALA A 21 -11.31 7.39 -5.72
C ALA A 21 -10.11 7.63 -6.68
N LEU A 22 -8.90 7.77 -6.14
CA LEU A 22 -7.65 7.91 -6.90
C LEU A 22 -6.96 6.56 -7.17
N LEU A 23 -7.30 5.51 -6.42
CA LEU A 23 -6.74 4.17 -6.54
C LEU A 23 -7.37 3.42 -7.72
N ALA A 24 -6.53 2.89 -8.60
CA ALA A 24 -6.93 2.05 -9.72
C ALA A 24 -6.21 0.71 -9.68
N CYS A 25 -6.85 -0.34 -10.19
CA CYS A 25 -6.25 -1.67 -10.24
C CYS A 25 -4.95 -1.65 -11.07
N PRO A 26 -3.82 -2.15 -10.55
CA PRO A 26 -2.55 -2.18 -11.28
C PRO A 26 -2.58 -3.09 -12.53
N ALA A 27 -3.50 -4.07 -12.59
CA ALA A 27 -3.60 -5.00 -13.71
C ALA A 27 -4.43 -4.45 -14.89
N CYS A 28 -5.60 -3.88 -14.58
CA CYS A 28 -6.58 -3.50 -15.61
C CYS A 28 -7.01 -2.03 -15.55
N ARG A 29 -6.45 -1.24 -14.63
CA ARG A 29 -6.73 0.20 -14.44
C ARG A 29 -8.20 0.54 -14.17
N GLN A 30 -9.00 -0.43 -13.71
CA GLN A 30 -10.39 -0.23 -13.29
C GLN A 30 -10.47 0.15 -11.80
N PRO A 31 -11.56 0.81 -11.37
CA PRO A 31 -11.74 1.20 -9.98
C PRO A 31 -11.72 0.00 -9.01
N VAL A 32 -11.24 0.26 -7.79
CA VAL A 32 -11.20 -0.70 -6.68
C VAL A 32 -12.14 -0.26 -5.56
N GLU A 33 -12.63 -1.22 -4.79
CA GLU A 33 -13.47 -1.01 -3.62
C GLU A 33 -12.81 -1.60 -2.39
N GLN A 34 -12.94 -0.94 -1.23
CA GLN A 34 -12.51 -1.50 0.03
C GLN A 34 -13.61 -2.36 0.67
N GLY A 35 -13.25 -3.51 1.22
CA GLY A 35 -14.12 -4.38 2.00
C GLY A 35 -13.31 -5.40 2.78
N ASP A 36 -13.73 -5.77 4.00
CA ASP A 36 -13.10 -6.84 4.80
C ASP A 36 -11.57 -6.73 4.96
N GLY A 37 -11.04 -5.50 5.05
CA GLY A 37 -9.59 -5.27 5.16
C GLY A 37 -8.79 -5.55 3.87
N MET A 38 -9.44 -5.55 2.71
CA MET A 38 -8.82 -5.72 1.39
C MET A 38 -9.41 -4.76 0.36
N LEU A 39 -8.70 -4.56 -0.76
CA LEU A 39 -9.19 -3.85 -1.94
C LEU A 39 -9.55 -4.84 -3.04
N ARG A 40 -10.77 -4.75 -3.56
CA ARG A 40 -11.26 -5.60 -4.66
C ARG A 40 -11.48 -4.79 -5.92
N CYS A 41 -10.96 -5.26 -7.04
CA CYS A 41 -11.18 -4.62 -8.34
C CYS A 41 -12.56 -4.94 -8.91
N ARG A 42 -13.32 -3.92 -9.33
CA ARG A 42 -14.62 -4.08 -10.00
C ARG A 42 -14.54 -4.68 -11.41
N GLY A 43 -13.40 -4.53 -12.08
CA GLY A 43 -13.21 -4.98 -13.46
C GLY A 43 -12.74 -6.43 -13.59
N CYS A 44 -11.61 -6.75 -12.95
CA CYS A 44 -11.01 -8.09 -13.04
C CYS A 44 -11.29 -8.99 -11.82
N GLY A 45 -11.88 -8.45 -10.75
CA GLY A 45 -12.22 -9.21 -9.55
C GLY A 45 -11.05 -9.54 -8.61
N ARG A 46 -9.81 -9.12 -8.92
CA ARG A 46 -8.63 -9.33 -8.07
C ARG A 46 -8.82 -8.68 -6.70
N ALA A 47 -8.33 -9.35 -5.66
CA ALA A 47 -8.28 -8.86 -4.29
C ALA A 47 -6.83 -8.54 -3.89
N PHE A 48 -6.63 -7.39 -3.24
CA PHE A 48 -5.35 -6.89 -2.76
C PHE A 48 -5.44 -6.71 -1.24
N PRO A 49 -4.65 -7.44 -0.43
CA PRO A 49 -4.74 -7.36 1.02
C PRO A 49 -4.19 -6.03 1.53
N ILE A 50 -4.74 -5.54 2.66
CA ILE A 50 -4.17 -4.41 3.39
C ILE A 50 -3.32 -4.97 4.54
N ARG A 51 -2.07 -4.52 4.65
CA ARG A 51 -1.11 -4.91 5.67
C ARG A 51 -0.58 -3.64 6.33
N ASP A 52 -0.69 -3.55 7.65
CA ASP A 52 -0.25 -2.38 8.42
C ASP A 52 -0.88 -1.06 7.91
N GLY A 53 -2.13 -1.12 7.44
CA GLY A 53 -2.82 0.03 6.83
C GLY A 53 -2.42 0.36 5.39
N VAL A 54 -1.48 -0.38 4.80
CA VAL A 54 -0.97 -0.18 3.43
C VAL A 54 -1.53 -1.25 2.48
N PRO A 55 -2.18 -0.86 1.37
CA PRO A 55 -2.68 -1.81 0.38
C PRO A 55 -1.54 -2.44 -0.44
N VAL A 56 -1.43 -3.77 -0.41
CA VAL A 56 -0.43 -4.53 -1.17
C VAL A 56 -0.96 -4.80 -2.58
N MET A 57 -0.73 -3.85 -3.50
CA MET A 57 -1.18 -3.92 -4.91
C MET A 57 -0.14 -4.56 -5.84
N LEU A 58 0.29 -5.79 -5.54
CA LEU A 58 1.25 -6.53 -6.37
C LEU A 58 0.50 -7.42 -7.37
N VAL A 59 0.84 -7.34 -8.65
CA VAL A 59 0.20 -8.13 -9.73
C VAL A 59 0.94 -9.44 -9.98
N GLU A 60 2.26 -9.38 -9.81
CA GLU A 60 3.27 -10.43 -9.87
C GLU A 60 4.34 -10.04 -8.83
N GLU A 61 4.79 -10.98 -8.00
CA GLU A 61 5.93 -10.77 -7.10
C GLU A 61 7.22 -10.73 -7.94
N PRO A 62 8.17 -9.82 -7.66
CA PRO A 62 9.55 -10.14 -7.96
C PRO A 62 9.90 -11.32 -7.03
N ALA A 63 10.01 -12.51 -7.60
CA ALA A 63 10.65 -13.64 -6.92
C ALA A 63 12.05 -13.17 -6.52
N THR A 64 12.25 -12.91 -5.22
CA THR A 64 13.52 -12.54 -4.61
C THR A 64 14.04 -11.13 -4.95
N ALA A 65 14.17 -10.28 -3.93
CA ALA A 65 15.43 -9.60 -3.73
C ALA A 65 16.00 -10.22 -2.45
N PRO A 66 17.06 -11.06 -2.52
CA PRO A 66 17.76 -11.45 -1.31
C PRO A 66 18.28 -10.18 -0.64
N ASP A 67 18.13 -10.10 0.68
CA ASP A 67 18.71 -9.08 1.55
C ASP A 67 20.09 -8.62 1.03
N GLY A 68 20.16 -7.37 0.57
CA GLY A 68 21.44 -6.68 0.43
C GLY A 68 21.86 -6.19 1.81
N PRO A 69 22.97 -6.67 2.40
CA PRO A 69 23.40 -6.20 3.70
C PRO A 69 23.75 -4.71 3.61
N SER A 70 23.24 -3.96 4.60
CA SER A 70 23.62 -2.58 4.89
C SER A 70 25.13 -2.37 4.73
N GLY A 71 25.50 -1.66 3.66
CA GLY A 71 26.89 -1.30 3.35
C GLY A 71 27.23 0.09 3.84
N SER A 72 27.39 0.27 5.15
CA SER A 72 28.20 1.35 5.72
C SER A 72 29.10 0.76 6.80
N PRO A 73 30.40 0.51 6.55
CA PRO A 73 31.34 0.30 7.64
C PRO A 73 31.55 1.63 8.39
N PRO A 74 31.61 1.65 9.73
CA PRO A 74 31.99 2.84 10.47
C PRO A 74 33.48 3.15 10.23
N SER A 75 33.78 4.37 9.77
CA SER A 75 35.14 4.88 9.64
C SER A 75 35.78 5.08 11.03
N PRO A 76 37.01 4.59 11.29
CA PRO A 76 37.88 5.18 12.30
C PRO A 76 38.56 6.46 11.79
#